data_AF-A0A948MG70-F1
#
_entry.id   AF-A0A948MG70-F1
#
_cell.length_a   1.000
_cell.length_b   1.000
_cell.length_c   1.000
_cell.angle_alpha   90.00
_cell.angle_beta   90.00
_cell.angle_gamma   90.00
#
_symmetry.space_group_name_H-M   'P 1'
#
loop_
_entity.id
_entity.type
_entity.pdbx_description
1 polymer ?
#
loop_
_entity_poly.entity_id
_entity_poly.type
_entity_poly.pdbx_seq_one_letter_code
_entity_poly.pdbx_strand_id
1 'polypeptide(L)' 'MSVVADSMIELAGGVFSMGSNDHYPEERPAHKARVGRFRIDRYPVTNREFARFIRATGHVTAAEQAA' A
#
# COMPACT_ATOMS: atom_id res chain seq x y z
N MET A 1 -1.41 -22.84 -9.65
CA MET A 1 -2.59 -21.97 -9.48
C MET A 1 -2.38 -21.10 -8.26
N SER A 2 -2.07 -19.82 -8.45
CA SER A 2 -1.81 -18.89 -7.33
C SER A 2 -3.15 -18.40 -6.77
N VAL A 3 -3.46 -18.80 -5.54
CA VAL A 3 -4.65 -18.31 -4.81
C VAL A 3 -4.27 -17.01 -4.09
N VAL A 4 -3.88 -15.99 -4.84
CA VAL A 4 -4.15 -14.61 -4.41
C VAL A 4 -5.37 -14.25 -5.23
N ALA A 5 -6.54 -14.20 -4.60
CA ALA A 5 -7.65 -13.55 -5.26
C ALA A 5 -7.15 -12.13 -5.57
N ASP A 6 -7.16 -11.73 -6.85
CA ASP A 6 -6.79 -10.37 -7.25
C ASP A 6 -7.82 -9.42 -6.65
N SER A 7 -7.56 -9.00 -5.41
CA SER A 7 -8.39 -8.08 -4.64
C SER A 7 -7.99 -6.63 -4.90
N MET A 8 -7.08 -6.40 -5.85
CA MET A 8 -6.73 -5.07 -6.27
C MET A 8 -7.93 -4.42 -6.94
N ILE A 9 -8.18 -3.18 -6.56
CA ILE A 9 -9.21 -2.35 -7.17
C ILE A 9 -8.56 -1.32 -8.08
N GLU A 10 -9.23 -1.01 -9.20
CA GLU A 10 -8.84 0.10 -10.05
C GLU A 10 -9.37 1.42 -9.48
N LEU A 11 -8.49 2.39 -9.35
CA LEU A 11 -8.84 3.77 -9.06
C LEU A 11 -8.56 4.60 -10.31
N ALA A 12 -9.59 5.30 -10.79
CA ALA A 12 -9.55 6.02 -12.08
C ALA A 12 -8.50 7.15 -12.12
N GLY A 13 -7.98 7.58 -10.97
CA GLY A 13 -7.19 8.80 -10.83
C GLY A 13 -8.08 10.04 -10.76
N GLY A 14 -7.50 11.20 -10.44
CA GLY A 14 -8.25 12.43 -10.27
C GLY A 14 -7.49 13.50 -9.52
N VAL A 15 -8.19 14.58 -9.17
CA VAL A 15 -7.70 15.63 -8.30
C VAL A 15 -8.47 15.57 -6.98
N PHE A 16 -7.76 15.58 -5.86
CA PHE A 16 -8.37 15.56 -4.52
C PHE A 16 -7.65 16.53 -3.59
N SER A 17 -8.23 16.77 -2.40
CA SER A 17 -7.56 17.55 -1.35
C SER A 17 -6.70 16.60 -0.52
N MET A 18 -5.39 16.77 -0.59
CA MET A 18 -4.42 15.99 0.18
C MET A 18 -3.91 16.80 1.38
N GLY A 19 -3.70 16.14 2.51
CA GLY A 19 -3.37 16.79 3.78
C GLY A 19 -4.60 17.38 4.46
N SER A 20 -4.37 18.07 5.57
CA SER A 20 -5.42 18.58 6.46
C SER A 20 -4.98 19.89 7.10
N ASN A 21 -5.87 20.88 7.16
CA ASN A 21 -5.64 22.14 7.88
C ASN A 21 -6.16 22.11 9.32
N ASP A 22 -7.00 21.12 9.67
CA ASP A 22 -7.77 21.12 10.93
C ASP A 22 -7.20 20.19 12.00
N HIS A 23 -6.19 19.38 11.64
CA HIS A 23 -5.62 18.35 12.50
C HIS A 23 -4.17 18.70 12.89
N TYR A 24 -3.23 17.78 12.74
CA TYR A 24 -1.85 17.97 13.17
C TYR A 24 -1.07 18.96 12.29
N PRO A 25 -0.13 19.75 12.84
CA PRO A 25 0.67 20.69 12.07
C PRO A 25 1.42 20.06 10.89
N GLU A 26 1.93 18.84 11.06
CA GLU A 26 2.65 18.07 10.03
C GLU A 26 1.77 17.57 8.88
N GLU A 27 0.45 17.59 9.05
CA GLU A 27 -0.50 17.24 7.99
C GLU A 27 -0.86 18.46 7.10
N ARG A 28 -0.42 19.67 7.50
CA ARG A 28 -0.66 20.92 6.78
C ARG A 28 0.37 21.15 5.68
N PRO A 29 0.03 21.92 4.64
CA PRO A 29 -1.30 22.44 4.33
C PRO A 29 -2.13 21.45 3.50
N ALA A 30 -3.44 21.50 3.66
CA ALA A 30 -4.35 20.90 2.70
C ALA A 30 -4.19 21.58 1.33
N HIS A 31 -3.93 20.80 0.28
CA HIS A 31 -3.71 21.30 -1.08
C HIS A 31 -4.27 20.35 -2.14
N LYS A 32 -4.44 20.83 -3.39
CA LYS A 32 -4.91 20.00 -4.50
C LYS A 32 -3.77 19.14 -5.04
N ALA A 33 -3.92 17.83 -4.94
CA ALA A 33 -3.00 16.85 -5.53
C ALA A 33 -3.68 16.15 -6.71
N ARG A 34 -2.93 15.88 -7.78
CA ARG A 34 -3.37 15.10 -8.94
C ARG A 34 -2.66 13.75 -8.95
N VAL A 35 -3.41 12.67 -9.08
CA VAL A 35 -2.89 11.30 -9.19
C VAL A 35 -3.45 10.66 -10.46
N GLY A 36 -2.61 9.92 -11.18
CA GLY A 36 -3.02 9.14 -12.34
C GLY A 36 -3.90 7.93 -11.97
N ARG A 37 -4.34 7.16 -12.97
CA ARG A 37 -5.00 5.87 -12.75
C ARG A 37 -4.00 4.86 -12.19
N PHE A 38 -4.42 4.08 -11.19
CA PHE A 38 -3.61 2.99 -10.64
C PHE A 38 -4.49 1.90 -10.03
N ARG A 39 -3.86 0.77 -9.70
CA ARG A 39 -4.48 -0.30 -8.91
C ARG A 39 -3.89 -0.30 -7.51
N ILE A 40 -4.71 -0.61 -6.51
CA ILE A 40 -4.28 -0.76 -5.12
C ILE A 40 -4.98 -1.96 -4.50
N ASP A 41 -4.27 -2.72 -3.66
CA ASP A 41 -4.89 -3.79 -2.87
C ASP A 41 -5.98 -3.21 -1.97
N ARG A 42 -7.14 -3.88 -1.93
CA ARG A 42 -8.22 -3.51 -1.02
C ARG A 42 -7.87 -3.76 0.46
N TYR A 43 -6.93 -4.67 0.71
CA TYR A 43 -6.51 -5.07 2.05
C TYR A 43 -4.98 -5.02 2.17
N PRO A 44 -4.41 -4.73 3.34
CA PRO A 44 -2.98 -4.89 3.58
C PRO A 44 -2.54 -6.34 3.35
N VAL A 45 -1.27 -6.52 2.95
CA VAL A 45 -0.66 -7.85 2.79
C VAL A 45 -0.76 -8.61 4.11
N THR A 46 -1.38 -9.79 4.07
CA THR A 46 -1.57 -10.63 5.25
C THR A 46 -0.34 -11.49 5.54
N ASN A 47 -0.19 -11.95 6.79
CA ASN A 47 0.86 -12.90 7.18
C ASN A 47 0.87 -14.16 6.30
N ARG A 48 -0.32 -14.66 5.92
CA ARG A 48 -0.44 -15.85 5.06
C ARG A 48 0.12 -15.60 3.66
N GLU A 49 -0.10 -14.42 3.11
CA GLU A 49 0.39 -14.03 1.78
C GLU A 49 1.89 -13.76 1.80
N PHE A 50 2.38 -13.05 2.82
CA PHE A 50 3.81 -12.82 2.98
C PHE A 50 4.58 -14.13 3.23
N ALA A 51 4.03 -15.06 4.03
CA ALA A 51 4.63 -16.37 4.22
C ALA A 51 4.69 -17.20 2.93
N ARG A 52 3.71 -17.04 2.02
CA ARG A 52 3.77 -17.65 0.69
C ARG A 52 4.89 -17.04 -0.15
N PHE A 53 5.09 -15.72 -0.09
CA PHE A 53 6.21 -15.06 -0.74
C PHE A 53 7.55 -15.60 -0.22
N ILE A 54 7.76 -15.66 1.09
CA ILE A 54 8.99 -16.22 1.69
C ILE A 54 9.24 -17.65 1.22
N ARG A 55 8.22 -18.53 1.27
CA ARG A 55 8.38 -19.92 0.81
C ARG A 55 8.74 -20.04 -0.67
N ALA A 56 8.30 -19.08 -1.50
CA ALA A 56 8.58 -19.10 -2.93
C ALA A 56 9.96 -18.53 -3.29
N THR A 57 10.48 -17.58 -2.50
CA THR A 57 11.69 -16.82 -2.84
C THR A 57 12.87 -17.07 -1.90
N GLY A 58 12.64 -17.65 -0.73
CA GLY A 58 13.65 -17.75 0.33
C GLY A 58 14.03 -16.39 0.94
N HIS A 59 13.17 -15.37 0.80
CA HIS A 59 13.46 -14.02 1.27
C HIS A 59 13.68 -13.95 2.79
N VAL A 60 14.75 -13.27 3.20
CA VAL A 60 15.08 -12.95 4.61
C VAL A 60 14.86 -11.46 4.82
N THR A 61 14.02 -11.11 5.79
CA THR A 61 13.65 -9.71 6.04
C THR A 61 14.81 -8.92 6.62
N ALA A 62 14.75 -7.59 6.49
CA ALA A 62 15.78 -6.72 7.08
C ALA A 62 15.90 -6.87 8.61
N ALA A 63 14.78 -7.14 9.30
CA ALA A 63 14.78 -7.39 10.74
C ALA A 63 15.54 -8.66 11.12
N GLU A 64 15.47 -9.71 10.29
CA GLU A 64 16.21 -10.96 10.51
C GLU A 64 17.69 -10.83 10.15
N GLN A 65 18.06 -9.98 9.20
CA GLN A 65 19.47 -9.73 8.84
C GLN A 65 20.24 -8.96 9.91
N ALA A 66 19.54 -8.20 10.74
CA ALA A 66 20.12 -7.38 11.81
C ALA A 66 20.24 -8.13 13.15
N ALA A 67 19.80 -9.39 13.22
CA ALA A 67 19.87 -10.25 14.40
C ALA A 67 21.16 -11.08 14.44
#